data_AF-A0A7S4W9X8-F1
#
_entry.id   AF-A0A7S4W9X8-F1
#
_cell.length_a   1.000
_cell.length_b   1.000
_cell.length_c   1.000
_cell.angle_alpha   90.00
_cell.angle_beta   90.00
_cell.angle_gamma   90.00
#
_symmetry.space_group_name_H-M   'P 1'
#
loop_
_entity.id
_entity.type
_entity.pdbx_description
1 polymer ?
#
loop_
_entity_poly.entity_id
_entity_poly.type
_entity_poly.pdbx_seq_one_letter_code
_entity_poly.pdbx_strand_id
1 'polypeptide(L)'
;MGAVYVRAMAVEVMKPPARRPPALGLVSGAYVMVVAFFVFGAQVLGLTDLSAPASPFSSIRVHGGSNHLVLPTGLLQAWAHERAAAASAESSLGGGVVRVEYTDSVWINSLYPSEHTSALPPRVVAVLRQGGHLGRQFNPTPRRVLGPELRALMPRWRPGDGAFPQYTLPALELRRLLAEVRARKENFSLVYVRLPGIRGNDTWRATATGPRVEFTVRGGVEQCASDGRPCSNELVQLRDMDYVAWKTRVFFPHPIVADADGELPCVD
;
A
#
# COMPACT_ATOMS: atom_id res chain seq x y z
N MET A 1 -23.62 14.19 -19.11
CA MET A 1 -22.46 14.79 -18.43
C MET A 1 -21.14 14.69 -19.21
N GLY A 2 -20.81 13.57 -19.86
CA GLY A 2 -19.54 13.43 -20.62
C GLY A 2 -19.30 14.48 -21.71
N ALA A 3 -20.35 14.86 -22.47
CA ALA A 3 -20.24 15.89 -23.51
C ALA A 3 -19.89 17.30 -22.97
N VAL A 4 -20.27 17.60 -21.72
CA VAL A 4 -19.96 18.90 -21.08
C VAL A 4 -18.49 18.93 -20.66
N TYR A 5 -17.97 17.81 -20.14
CA TYR A 5 -16.56 17.67 -19.76
C TYR A 5 -15.62 17.75 -20.98
N VAL A 6 -15.96 17.05 -22.06
CA VAL A 6 -15.18 17.08 -23.31
C VAL A 6 -15.18 18.49 -23.91
N ARG A 7 -16.32 19.19 -23.89
CA ARG A 7 -16.42 20.57 -24.38
C ARG A 7 -15.64 21.56 -23.52
N ALA A 8 -15.65 21.41 -22.19
CA ALA A 8 -14.86 22.24 -21.28
C ALA A 8 -13.34 22.03 -21.46
N MET A 9 -12.90 20.78 -21.58
CA MET A 9 -11.49 20.46 -21.88
C MET A 9 -11.07 20.98 -23.26
N ALA A 10 -11.91 20.81 -24.28
CA ALA A 10 -11.64 21.30 -25.63
C ALA A 10 -11.54 22.84 -25.66
N VAL A 11 -12.39 23.55 -24.91
CA VAL A 11 -12.31 25.02 -24.77
C VAL A 11 -11.03 25.45 -24.05
N GLU A 12 -10.57 24.72 -23.04
CA GLU A 12 -9.33 25.08 -22.32
C GLU A 12 -8.06 24.77 -23.11
N VAL A 13 -8.06 23.67 -23.88
CA VAL A 13 -6.95 23.28 -24.77
C VAL A 13 -6.88 24.15 -26.02
N MET A 14 -8.02 24.62 -26.54
CA MET A 14 -8.09 25.49 -27.72
C MET A 14 -7.99 26.98 -27.41
N LYS A 15 -7.92 27.39 -26.13
CA LYS A 15 -7.54 28.78 -25.80
C LYS A 15 -6.15 29.03 -26.40
N PRO A 16 -5.97 30.13 -27.16
CA PRO A 16 -4.64 30.51 -27.62
C PRO A 16 -3.73 30.57 -26.39
N PRO A 17 -2.48 30.06 -26.46
CA PRO A 17 -1.63 29.94 -25.30
C PRO A 17 -1.61 31.31 -24.61
N ALA A 18 -2.07 31.34 -23.35
CA ALA A 18 -1.93 32.52 -22.51
C ALA A 18 -0.49 33.00 -22.67
N ARG A 19 -0.30 34.33 -22.81
CA ARG A 19 1.01 34.99 -22.97
C ARG A 19 2.08 34.15 -22.27
N ARG A 20 3.09 33.69 -23.04
CA ARG A 20 4.18 32.85 -22.50
C ARG A 20 4.52 33.39 -21.11
N PRO A 21 4.41 32.58 -20.04
CA PRO A 21 4.78 33.05 -18.72
C PRO A 21 6.17 33.65 -18.84
N PRO A 22 6.44 34.81 -18.22
CA PRO A 22 7.78 35.38 -18.24
C PRO A 22 8.74 34.27 -17.84
N ALA A 23 9.84 34.12 -18.58
CA ALA A 23 10.83 33.10 -18.28
C ALA A 23 11.15 33.20 -16.78
N LEU A 24 10.93 32.11 -16.05
CA LEU A 24 11.27 32.06 -14.63
C LEU A 24 12.74 32.47 -14.53
N GLY A 25 13.00 33.59 -13.86
CA GLY A 25 14.38 33.98 -13.58
C GLY A 25 15.06 32.85 -12.81
N LEU A 26 16.40 32.78 -12.91
CA LEU A 26 17.19 31.74 -12.24
C LEU A 26 16.81 31.53 -10.77
N VAL A 27 16.54 32.62 -10.04
CA VAL A 27 16.11 32.59 -8.63
C VAL A 27 14.75 31.90 -8.46
N SER A 28 13.77 32.23 -9.30
CA SER A 28 12.45 31.60 -9.26
C SER A 28 12.50 30.13 -9.68
N GLY A 29 13.33 29.79 -10.66
CA GLY A 29 13.58 28.39 -11.04
C GLY A 29 14.22 27.58 -9.92
N ALA A 30 15.25 28.13 -9.26
CA ALA A 30 15.89 27.49 -8.12
C ALA A 30 14.92 27.29 -6.95
N TYR A 31 14.10 28.30 -6.65
CA TYR A 31 13.08 28.19 -5.59
C TYR A 31 12.05 27.10 -5.90
N VAL A 32 11.55 27.03 -7.15
CA VAL A 32 10.64 25.96 -7.58
C VAL A 32 11.29 24.58 -7.42
N MET A 33 12.57 24.42 -7.78
CA MET A 33 13.28 23.15 -7.61
C MET A 33 13.47 22.76 -6.14
N VAL A 34 13.78 23.72 -5.25
CA VAL A 34 13.87 23.49 -3.81
C VAL A 34 12.52 23.07 -3.24
N VAL A 35 11.44 23.76 -3.62
CA VAL A 35 10.08 23.39 -3.19
C VAL A 35 9.69 22.03 -3.73
N ALA A 36 9.95 21.73 -5.00
CA ALA A 36 9.68 20.42 -5.60
C ALA A 36 10.49 19.32 -4.91
N PHE A 37 11.76 19.55 -4.61
CA PHE A 37 12.58 18.61 -3.85
C PHE A 37 12.01 18.42 -2.43
N PHE A 38 11.67 19.48 -1.71
CA PHE A 38 11.12 19.39 -0.37
C PHE A 38 9.77 18.65 -0.34
N VAL A 39 8.88 18.92 -1.30
CA VAL A 39 7.54 18.32 -1.37
C VAL A 39 7.60 16.87 -1.84
N PHE A 40 8.42 16.53 -2.84
CA PHE A 40 8.43 15.19 -3.43
C PHE A 40 9.68 14.38 -3.06
N GLY A 41 10.86 14.97 -3.23
CA GLY A 41 12.14 14.29 -3.03
C GLY A 41 12.46 13.98 -1.57
N ALA A 42 12.25 14.93 -0.66
CA ALA A 42 12.55 14.77 0.76
C ALA A 42 11.69 13.66 1.39
N GLN A 43 10.42 13.55 0.98
CA GLN A 43 9.54 12.47 1.40
C GLN A 43 10.01 11.10 0.87
N VAL A 44 10.43 11.01 -0.40
CA VAL A 44 11.02 9.76 -0.98
C VAL A 44 12.30 9.35 -0.26
N LEU A 45 13.11 10.31 0.16
CA LEU A 45 14.32 10.07 0.94
C LEU A 45 14.04 9.80 2.43
N GLY A 46 12.78 9.90 2.87
CA GLY A 46 12.40 9.77 4.29
C GLY A 46 12.88 10.91 5.18
N LEU A 47 13.23 12.06 4.59
CA LEU A 47 13.66 13.27 5.30
C LEU A 47 12.47 14.09 5.86
N THR A 48 11.28 13.89 5.30
CA THR A 48 10.02 14.53 5.72
C THR A 48 8.90 13.50 5.77
N ASP A 49 7.94 13.67 6.67
CA ASP A 49 6.80 12.76 6.79
C ASP A 49 5.90 12.81 5.54
N LEU A 50 5.35 11.66 5.16
CA LEU A 50 4.43 11.47 4.03
C LEU A 50 3.08 12.19 4.24
N SER A 51 2.81 12.68 5.45
CA SER A 51 1.56 13.33 5.86
C SER A 51 1.60 14.87 5.82
N ALA A 52 2.77 15.49 5.67
CA ALA A 52 2.95 16.92 5.83
C ALA A 52 3.60 17.51 4.58
N PRO A 53 2.91 18.22 3.64
CA PRO A 53 1.58 18.83 3.65
C PRO A 53 0.79 18.61 2.33
N ALA A 54 1.22 17.65 1.52
CA ALA A 54 0.69 17.40 0.18
C ALA A 54 0.74 15.89 -0.05
N SER A 55 -0.28 15.20 0.41
CA SER A 55 -0.63 13.89 -0.12
C SER A 55 -1.75 14.09 -1.16
N PRO A 56 -1.45 14.63 -2.36
CA PRO A 56 -2.47 14.91 -3.37
C PRO A 56 -3.16 13.63 -3.88
N PHE A 57 -2.70 12.46 -3.44
CA PHE A 57 -3.18 11.14 -3.85
C PHE A 57 -3.63 10.24 -2.69
N SER A 58 -3.58 10.64 -1.40
CA SER A 58 -4.09 9.76 -0.31
C SER A 58 -5.59 9.52 -0.39
N SER A 59 -6.33 10.44 -1.01
CA SER A 59 -7.79 10.36 -1.16
C SER A 59 -8.26 10.10 -2.61
N ILE A 60 -7.39 10.21 -3.61
CA ILE A 60 -7.73 9.81 -4.99
C ILE A 60 -7.52 8.32 -5.10
N ARG A 61 -8.53 7.56 -4.66
CA ARG A 61 -8.73 6.13 -4.92
C ARG A 61 -7.43 5.33 -4.85
N VAL A 62 -7.16 4.73 -3.69
CA VAL A 62 -6.17 3.64 -3.47
C VAL A 62 -6.57 2.36 -4.26
N HIS A 63 -7.18 2.53 -5.43
CA HIS A 63 -7.73 1.51 -6.30
C HIS A 63 -6.75 1.21 -7.43
N GLY A 64 -5.83 0.31 -7.12
CA GLY A 64 -4.89 -0.27 -8.08
C GLY A 64 -3.79 0.65 -8.56
N GLY A 65 -3.34 1.54 -7.69
CA GLY A 65 -2.10 2.26 -7.85
C GLY A 65 -1.42 2.56 -6.52
N SER A 66 -0.12 2.81 -6.58
CA SER A 66 0.69 3.17 -5.42
C SER A 66 0.77 4.69 -5.25
N ASN A 67 0.70 5.12 -3.99
CA ASN A 67 0.84 6.52 -3.55
C ASN A 67 2.30 6.98 -3.62
N HIS A 68 3.00 6.70 -4.72
CA HIS A 68 4.36 7.17 -4.88
C HIS A 68 4.36 8.62 -5.36
N LEU A 69 5.05 9.49 -4.62
CA LEU A 69 4.99 10.94 -4.78
C LEU A 69 5.63 11.46 -6.07
N VAL A 70 6.54 10.69 -6.68
CA VAL A 70 7.31 11.13 -7.85
C VAL A 70 6.80 10.52 -9.16
N LEU A 71 6.23 9.32 -9.11
CA LEU A 71 5.79 8.58 -10.30
C LEU A 71 4.56 7.76 -9.94
N PRO A 72 3.50 7.73 -10.77
CA PRO A 72 2.35 6.85 -10.56
C PRO A 72 2.78 5.39 -10.80
N THR A 73 3.42 4.80 -9.80
CA THR A 73 3.89 3.40 -9.83
C THR A 73 2.73 2.43 -10.01
N GLY A 74 1.48 2.85 -9.80
CA GLY A 74 0.29 2.12 -10.22
C GLY A 74 0.18 1.86 -11.72
N LEU A 75 0.60 2.81 -12.57
CA LEU A 75 0.65 2.59 -14.01
C LEU A 75 1.78 1.64 -14.39
N LEU A 76 2.92 1.73 -13.69
CA LEU A 76 4.03 0.79 -13.88
C LEU A 76 3.64 -0.62 -13.44
N GLN A 77 2.89 -0.77 -12.35
CA GLN A 77 2.33 -2.05 -11.91
C GLN A 77 1.29 -2.60 -12.87
N ALA A 78 0.41 -1.74 -13.41
CA ALA A 78 -0.56 -2.13 -14.43
C ALA A 78 0.13 -2.61 -15.71
N TRP A 79 1.05 -1.82 -16.23
CA TRP A 79 1.87 -2.17 -17.37
C TRP A 79 2.69 -3.45 -17.14
N ALA A 80 3.29 -3.57 -15.96
CA ALA A 80 4.07 -4.76 -15.60
C ALA A 80 3.15 -5.98 -15.43
N HIS A 81 1.93 -5.83 -14.94
CA HIS A 81 0.96 -6.92 -14.82
C HIS A 81 0.47 -7.38 -16.21
N GLU A 82 0.11 -6.43 -17.09
CA GLU A 82 -0.28 -6.71 -18.48
C GLU A 82 0.86 -7.40 -19.25
N ARG A 83 2.11 -6.97 -19.05
CA ARG A 83 3.28 -7.61 -19.66
C ARG A 83 3.73 -8.88 -18.96
N ALA A 84 3.58 -9.00 -17.64
CA ALA A 84 3.95 -10.20 -16.89
C ALA A 84 2.95 -11.34 -17.06
N ALA A 85 1.69 -11.04 -17.43
CA ALA A 85 0.79 -12.04 -18.00
C ALA A 85 1.40 -12.72 -19.25
N ALA A 86 2.36 -12.06 -19.92
CA ALA A 86 3.21 -12.65 -20.96
C ALA A 86 4.65 -13.00 -20.49
N ALA A 87 5.07 -12.62 -19.27
CA ALA A 87 6.45 -12.75 -18.78
C ALA A 87 6.55 -12.85 -17.23
N SER A 88 6.43 -14.08 -16.70
CA SER A 88 6.87 -14.60 -15.38
C SER A 88 6.59 -13.80 -14.07
N ALA A 89 6.37 -14.54 -12.98
CA ALA A 89 6.27 -14.01 -11.62
C ALA A 89 7.54 -13.29 -11.11
N GLU A 90 8.66 -13.39 -11.84
CA GLU A 90 9.99 -12.91 -11.41
C GLU A 90 10.21 -11.41 -11.60
N SER A 91 9.35 -10.73 -12.36
CA SER A 91 9.45 -9.28 -12.56
C SER A 91 9.45 -8.52 -11.22
N SER A 92 10.41 -7.61 -11.04
CA SER A 92 10.52 -6.71 -9.87
C SER A 92 9.33 -5.75 -9.72
N LEU A 93 8.42 -5.72 -10.69
CA LEU A 93 7.17 -4.96 -10.69
C LEU A 93 5.93 -5.87 -10.88
N GLY A 94 6.15 -7.18 -11.04
CA GLY A 94 5.14 -8.19 -11.28
C GLY A 94 4.54 -8.74 -9.98
N GLY A 95 3.64 -9.70 -10.12
CA GLY A 95 3.01 -10.40 -9.00
C GLY A 95 1.61 -9.88 -8.62
N GLY A 96 1.21 -8.70 -9.09
CA GLY A 96 -0.15 -8.16 -8.92
C GLY A 96 -0.43 -7.70 -7.48
N VAL A 97 -1.66 -7.93 -7.01
CA VAL A 97 -2.12 -7.62 -5.65
C VAL A 97 -2.41 -8.91 -4.91
N VAL A 98 -2.06 -8.95 -3.62
CA VAL A 98 -2.39 -10.05 -2.72
C VAL A 98 -3.34 -9.57 -1.64
N ARG A 99 -4.27 -10.45 -1.23
CA ARG A 99 -5.05 -10.30 0.01
C ARG A 99 -4.40 -11.14 1.08
N VAL A 100 -3.92 -10.52 2.15
CA VAL A 100 -3.44 -11.24 3.34
C VAL A 100 -4.65 -11.58 4.19
N GLU A 101 -4.84 -12.88 4.41
CA GLU A 101 -5.98 -13.42 5.16
C GLU A 101 -5.62 -13.75 6.60
N TYR A 102 -4.33 -14.03 6.86
CA TYR A 102 -3.83 -14.31 8.19
C TYR A 102 -2.32 -14.15 8.26
N THR A 103 -1.80 -13.66 9.39
CA THR A 103 -0.40 -13.85 9.78
C THR A 103 -0.23 -13.75 11.29
N ASP A 104 0.59 -14.63 11.88
CA ASP A 104 1.00 -14.51 13.29
C ASP A 104 2.33 -13.75 13.45
N SER A 105 2.95 -13.29 12.35
CA SER A 105 4.20 -12.55 12.39
C SER A 105 4.07 -11.26 13.21
N VAL A 106 4.87 -11.20 14.27
CA VAL A 106 5.10 -10.06 15.16
C VAL A 106 5.57 -8.85 14.36
N TRP A 107 6.51 -9.02 13.43
CA TRP A 107 7.00 -7.94 12.59
C TRP A 107 5.96 -7.46 11.58
N ILE A 108 5.34 -8.36 10.80
CA ILE A 108 4.33 -7.95 9.81
C ILE A 108 3.17 -7.26 10.49
N ASN A 109 2.66 -7.80 11.61
CA ASN A 109 1.55 -7.19 12.35
C ASN A 109 1.94 -5.85 13.00
N SER A 110 3.24 -5.59 13.24
CA SER A 110 3.73 -4.28 13.66
C SER A 110 3.73 -3.24 12.53
N LEU A 111 3.48 -3.66 11.29
CA LEU A 111 3.43 -2.79 10.12
C LEU A 111 2.05 -2.76 9.49
N TYR A 112 1.35 -3.90 9.37
CA TYR A 112 0.08 -4.02 8.65
C TYR A 112 -0.98 -4.83 9.42
N PRO A 113 -2.28 -4.51 9.25
CA PRO A 113 -2.81 -3.35 8.52
C PRO A 113 -2.69 -2.03 9.28
N SER A 114 -1.95 -2.01 10.41
CA SER A 114 -1.83 -0.83 11.29
C SER A 114 -3.14 -0.41 11.95
N GLU A 115 -4.05 -1.36 12.18
CA GLU A 115 -5.23 -1.09 12.99
C GLU A 115 -4.83 -0.85 14.45
N HIS A 116 -5.29 0.28 14.99
CA HIS A 116 -5.09 0.65 16.39
C HIS A 116 -6.40 1.09 17.05
N THR A 117 -7.55 0.71 16.46
CA THR A 117 -8.89 0.93 16.99
C THR A 117 -9.01 0.51 18.46
N SER A 118 -8.39 -0.61 18.83
CA SER A 118 -8.42 -1.14 20.20
C SER A 118 -7.75 -0.23 21.24
N ALA A 119 -6.91 0.72 20.82
CA ALA A 119 -6.31 1.71 21.70
C ALA A 119 -7.13 3.00 21.82
N LEU A 120 -8.18 3.15 21.01
CA LEU A 120 -9.09 4.27 21.14
C LEU A 120 -10.04 4.03 22.32
N PRO A 121 -10.26 5.02 23.21
CA PRO A 121 -11.29 4.92 24.23
C PRO A 121 -12.66 4.64 23.58
N PRO A 122 -13.52 3.79 24.18
CA PRO A 122 -14.84 3.49 23.61
C PRO A 122 -15.69 4.72 23.27
N ARG A 123 -15.54 5.79 24.06
CA ARG A 123 -16.20 7.08 23.82
C ARG A 123 -15.74 7.75 22.52
N VAL A 124 -14.46 7.64 22.16
CA VAL A 124 -13.91 8.16 20.90
C VAL A 124 -14.48 7.38 19.72
N VAL A 125 -14.48 6.04 19.81
CA VAL A 125 -15.10 5.17 18.79
C VAL A 125 -16.58 5.49 18.61
N ALA A 126 -17.31 5.72 19.70
CA ALA A 126 -18.72 6.11 19.66
C ALA A 126 -18.93 7.47 18.97
N VAL A 127 -18.13 8.49 19.28
CA VAL A 127 -18.19 9.81 18.63
C VAL A 127 -17.88 9.70 17.13
N LEU A 128 -16.86 8.93 16.75
CA LEU A 128 -16.53 8.67 15.35
C LEU A 128 -17.73 8.03 14.62
N ARG A 129 -18.33 6.99 15.21
CA ARG A 129 -19.52 6.34 14.65
C ARG A 129 -20.72 7.26 14.53
N GLN A 130 -20.96 8.12 15.52
CA GLN A 130 -22.02 9.14 15.47
C GLN A 130 -21.83 10.13 14.31
N GLY A 131 -20.58 10.42 13.94
CA GLY A 131 -20.23 11.24 12.79
C GLY A 131 -20.27 10.51 11.44
N GLY A 132 -20.73 9.25 11.38
CA GLY A 132 -20.75 8.45 10.16
C GLY A 132 -19.41 7.79 9.80
N HIS A 133 -18.43 7.80 10.71
CA HIS A 133 -17.16 7.07 10.54
C HIS A 133 -17.33 5.59 10.93
N LEU A 134 -16.47 4.70 10.42
CA LEU A 134 -16.47 3.27 10.80
C LEU A 134 -16.14 3.03 12.29
N GLY A 135 -15.60 4.05 12.95
CA GLY A 135 -15.03 3.93 14.30
C GLY A 135 -13.78 3.04 14.35
N ARG A 136 -13.16 2.77 13.21
CA ARG A 136 -11.86 2.06 13.10
C ARG A 136 -10.79 3.04 12.67
N GLN A 137 -9.56 2.87 13.16
CA GLN A 137 -8.45 3.73 12.77
C GLN A 137 -7.26 2.88 12.35
N PHE A 138 -6.73 3.19 11.16
CA PHE A 138 -5.56 2.57 10.57
C PHE A 138 -4.52 3.66 10.38
N ASN A 139 -3.27 3.42 10.79
CA ASN A 139 -2.23 4.44 10.63
C ASN A 139 -0.89 3.81 10.25
N PRO A 140 -0.73 3.44 8.97
CA PRO A 140 0.46 2.75 8.47
C PRO A 140 1.67 3.67 8.30
N THR A 141 1.49 4.99 8.26
CA THR A 141 2.56 5.96 8.02
C THR A 141 3.55 6.07 9.19
N PRO A 142 3.14 6.35 10.45
CA PRO A 142 4.05 6.38 11.59
C PRO A 142 4.72 5.03 11.82
N ARG A 143 4.04 3.90 11.53
CA ARG A 143 4.69 2.58 11.64
C ARG A 143 5.83 2.39 10.64
N ARG A 144 5.82 3.09 9.51
CA ARG A 144 6.92 3.09 8.54
C ARG A 144 8.02 4.09 8.89
N VAL A 145 7.66 5.29 9.34
CA VAL A 145 8.59 6.40 9.58
C VAL A 145 9.26 6.30 10.95
N LEU A 146 8.52 5.88 11.98
CA LEU A 146 9.04 5.81 13.33
C LEU A 146 10.00 4.63 13.50
N GLY A 147 11.06 4.86 14.27
CA GLY A 147 12.06 3.86 14.63
C GLY A 147 11.50 2.69 15.45
N PRO A 148 12.27 1.59 15.60
CA PRO A 148 11.80 0.37 16.25
C PRO A 148 11.28 0.57 17.67
N GLU A 149 11.89 1.47 18.44
CA GLU A 149 11.51 1.76 19.84
C GLU A 149 10.09 2.32 19.94
N LEU A 150 9.81 3.40 19.21
CA LEU A 150 8.47 4.00 19.18
C LEU A 150 7.44 3.04 18.56
N ARG A 151 7.83 2.28 17.53
CA ARG A 151 6.94 1.29 16.89
C ARG A 151 6.52 0.17 17.84
N ALA A 152 7.39 -0.22 18.77
CA ALA A 152 7.07 -1.23 19.77
C ALA A 152 5.99 -0.76 20.75
N LEU A 153 5.85 0.55 20.96
CA LEU A 153 4.80 1.15 21.79
C LEU A 153 3.46 1.26 21.07
N MET A 154 3.44 1.13 19.74
CA MET A 154 2.21 1.27 18.96
C MET A 154 1.34 0.01 19.06
N PRO A 155 0.01 0.15 19.25
CA PRO A 155 -0.94 -0.97 19.30
C PRO A 155 -1.02 -1.73 17.97
N ARG A 156 -0.78 -3.04 18.01
CA ARG A 156 -0.86 -3.93 16.84
C ARG A 156 -1.83 -5.07 17.11
N TRP A 157 -2.35 -5.67 16.04
CA TRP A 157 -3.07 -6.93 16.16
C TRP A 157 -2.16 -8.05 16.66
N ARG A 158 -2.70 -8.89 17.54
CA ARG A 158 -2.07 -10.10 18.08
C ARG A 158 -3.03 -11.28 17.94
N PRO A 159 -2.51 -12.51 17.78
CA PRO A 159 -3.34 -13.71 17.91
C PRO A 159 -4.12 -13.69 19.22
N GLY A 160 -5.45 -13.75 19.13
CA GLY A 160 -6.37 -13.66 20.28
C GLY A 160 -7.13 -12.34 20.40
N ASP A 161 -6.72 -11.28 19.69
CA ASP A 161 -7.41 -9.97 19.70
C ASP A 161 -8.77 -9.98 18.95
N GLY A 162 -9.15 -11.13 18.37
CA GLY A 162 -10.37 -11.31 17.58
C GLY A 162 -10.07 -11.78 16.17
N ALA A 163 -11.00 -11.51 15.24
CA ALA A 163 -10.82 -11.81 13.83
C ALA A 163 -9.61 -11.05 13.26
N PHE A 164 -8.83 -11.71 12.40
CA PHE A 164 -7.70 -11.07 11.74
C PHE A 164 -8.19 -9.97 10.79
N PRO A 165 -7.71 -8.72 10.91
CA PRO A 165 -8.10 -7.66 10.00
C PRO A 165 -7.42 -7.88 8.65
N GLN A 166 -8.14 -8.47 7.71
CA GLN A 166 -7.62 -8.74 6.37
C GLN A 166 -7.26 -7.44 5.64
N TYR A 167 -6.31 -7.50 4.73
CA TYR A 167 -5.90 -6.34 3.93
C TYR A 167 -5.33 -6.78 2.59
N THR A 168 -5.34 -5.86 1.63
CA THR A 168 -4.67 -6.04 0.34
C THR A 168 -3.41 -5.19 0.26
N LEU A 169 -2.41 -5.68 -0.46
CA LEU A 169 -1.22 -4.90 -0.82
C LEU A 169 -0.63 -5.40 -2.14
N PRO A 170 0.21 -4.60 -2.81
CA PRO A 170 0.99 -5.09 -3.94
C PRO A 170 1.85 -6.29 -3.53
N ALA A 171 1.95 -7.30 -4.39
CA ALA A 171 2.79 -8.48 -4.17
C ALA A 171 4.25 -8.12 -3.87
N LEU A 172 4.75 -7.05 -4.50
CA LEU A 172 6.08 -6.52 -4.27
C LEU A 172 6.30 -6.08 -2.81
N GLU A 173 5.29 -5.48 -2.20
CA GLU A 173 5.33 -5.07 -0.81
C GLU A 173 5.32 -6.29 0.13
N LEU A 174 4.60 -7.37 -0.24
CA LEU A 174 4.63 -8.60 0.55
C LEU A 174 6.04 -9.22 0.51
N ARG A 175 6.69 -9.24 -0.65
CA ARG A 175 8.09 -9.70 -0.79
C ARG A 175 9.04 -8.90 0.10
N ARG A 176 8.85 -7.57 0.19
CA ARG A 176 9.61 -6.71 1.11
C ARG A 176 9.48 -7.17 2.55
N LEU A 177 8.24 -7.35 3.00
CA LEU A 177 7.96 -7.77 4.36
C LEU A 177 8.60 -9.12 4.66
N LEU A 178 8.47 -10.08 3.76
CA LEU A 178 9.05 -11.41 3.92
C LEU A 178 10.58 -11.36 4.05
N ALA A 179 11.26 -10.55 3.23
CA ALA A 179 12.69 -10.34 3.36
C ALA A 179 13.09 -9.76 4.73
N GLU A 180 12.31 -8.80 5.25
CA GLU A 180 12.56 -8.20 6.56
C GLU A 180 12.29 -9.17 7.73
N VAL A 181 11.25 -10.00 7.63
CA VAL A 181 10.96 -11.05 8.63
C VAL A 181 12.06 -12.11 8.63
N ARG A 182 12.53 -12.52 7.45
CA ARG A 182 13.65 -13.47 7.29
C ARG A 182 14.95 -12.95 7.89
N ALA A 183 15.28 -11.68 7.62
CA ALA A 183 16.47 -11.03 8.21
C ALA A 183 16.42 -11.03 9.75
N ARG A 184 15.21 -11.06 10.34
CA ARG A 184 14.96 -11.14 11.78
C ARG A 184 14.94 -12.57 12.33
N LYS A 185 14.99 -13.59 11.47
CA LYS A 185 14.90 -15.02 11.83
C LYS A 185 13.65 -15.33 12.67
N GLU A 186 12.55 -14.66 12.36
CA GLU A 186 11.29 -14.83 13.07
C GLU A 186 10.54 -16.07 12.56
N ASN A 187 9.97 -16.85 13.49
CA ASN A 187 9.05 -17.93 13.14
C ASN A 187 7.64 -17.34 12.96
N PHE A 188 7.00 -17.63 11.84
CA PHE A 188 5.66 -17.13 11.55
C PHE A 188 4.92 -17.98 10.52
N SER A 189 3.62 -17.85 10.48
CA SER A 189 2.69 -18.38 9.50
C SER A 189 2.03 -17.22 8.79
N LEU A 190 1.84 -17.35 7.48
CA LEU A 190 1.23 -16.38 6.60
C LEU A 190 0.28 -17.11 5.66
N VAL A 191 -0.92 -16.55 5.49
CA VAL A 191 -1.90 -16.98 4.50
C VAL A 191 -2.27 -15.78 3.65
N TYR A 192 -2.16 -15.92 2.34
CA TYR A 192 -2.60 -14.90 1.41
C TYR A 192 -3.22 -15.49 0.14
N VAL A 193 -4.05 -14.70 -0.54
CA VAL A 193 -4.64 -15.02 -1.83
C VAL A 193 -4.05 -14.09 -2.89
N ARG A 194 -3.61 -14.66 -4.01
CA ARG A 194 -3.23 -13.86 -5.19
C ARG A 194 -4.49 -13.44 -5.92
N LEU A 195 -4.73 -12.14 -5.99
CA LEU A 195 -5.93 -11.63 -6.65
C LEU A 195 -5.75 -11.67 -8.18
N PRO A 196 -6.84 -11.92 -8.95
CA PRO A 196 -6.78 -12.10 -10.40
C PRO A 196 -6.55 -10.80 -11.17
N GLY A 197 -6.43 -9.68 -10.47
CA GLY A 197 -6.20 -8.37 -11.05
C GLY A 197 -5.57 -7.42 -10.04
N ILE A 198 -5.38 -6.19 -10.47
CA ILE A 198 -4.76 -5.13 -9.64
C ILE A 198 -5.74 -4.04 -9.23
N ARG A 199 -6.95 -4.02 -9.80
CA ARG A 199 -7.97 -2.99 -9.60
C ARG A 199 -9.30 -3.64 -9.23
N GLY A 200 -9.96 -3.07 -8.22
CA GLY A 200 -11.31 -3.43 -7.80
C GLY A 200 -11.75 -2.60 -6.60
N ASN A 201 -13.07 -2.62 -6.36
CA ASN A 201 -13.70 -2.04 -5.17
C ASN A 201 -13.47 -2.93 -3.93
N ASP A 202 -13.93 -2.50 -2.77
CA ASP A 202 -13.70 -3.26 -1.52
C ASP A 202 -14.41 -4.61 -1.52
N THR A 203 -15.58 -4.72 -2.16
CA THR A 203 -16.26 -6.01 -2.37
C THR A 203 -15.37 -6.98 -3.14
N TRP A 204 -14.82 -6.56 -4.28
CA TRP A 204 -13.91 -7.38 -5.07
C TRP A 204 -12.67 -7.78 -4.25
N ARG A 205 -12.09 -6.85 -3.47
CA ARG A 205 -10.95 -7.19 -2.62
C ARG A 205 -11.30 -8.24 -1.57
N ALA A 206 -12.49 -8.16 -0.99
CA ALA A 206 -12.95 -9.08 0.03
C ALA A 206 -13.29 -10.47 -0.54
N THR A 207 -13.89 -10.54 -1.73
CA THR A 207 -14.50 -11.78 -2.23
C THR A 207 -13.82 -12.38 -3.45
N ALA A 208 -12.95 -11.66 -4.13
CA ALA A 208 -12.23 -12.20 -5.29
C ALA A 208 -11.42 -13.44 -4.88
N THR A 209 -11.46 -14.44 -5.75
CA THR A 209 -10.78 -15.72 -5.57
C THR A 209 -9.53 -15.78 -6.44
N GLY A 210 -8.59 -16.61 -6.02
CA GLY A 210 -7.36 -16.91 -6.72
C GLY A 210 -6.54 -17.92 -5.93
N PRO A 211 -5.31 -18.24 -6.36
CA PRO A 211 -4.47 -19.18 -5.65
C PRO A 211 -4.24 -18.74 -4.21
N ARG A 212 -4.61 -19.61 -3.26
CA ARG A 212 -4.43 -19.39 -1.83
C ARG A 212 -3.13 -20.05 -1.38
N VAL A 213 -2.22 -19.22 -0.87
CA VAL A 213 -0.88 -19.62 -0.45
C VAL A 213 -0.80 -19.64 1.07
N GLU A 214 -0.36 -20.76 1.59
CA GLU A 214 0.00 -20.97 2.98
C GLU A 214 1.53 -21.07 3.07
N PHE A 215 2.13 -20.20 3.88
CA PHE A 215 3.57 -20.13 4.07
C PHE A 215 3.90 -20.16 5.54
N THR A 216 4.80 -21.04 5.96
CA THR A 216 5.22 -21.15 7.36
C THR A 216 6.74 -21.21 7.46
N VAL A 217 7.26 -20.51 8.47
CA VAL A 217 8.67 -20.57 8.86
C VAL A 217 8.73 -21.06 10.30
N ARG A 218 9.37 -22.20 10.52
CA ARG A 218 9.54 -22.81 11.84
C ARG A 218 10.96 -23.34 11.98
N GLY A 219 11.72 -22.80 12.93
CA GLY A 219 13.10 -23.22 13.16
C GLY A 219 14.03 -22.98 11.96
N GLY A 220 13.72 -21.95 11.16
CA GLY A 220 14.45 -21.67 9.92
C GLY A 220 14.07 -22.56 8.72
N VAL A 221 13.17 -23.53 8.91
CA VAL A 221 12.61 -24.32 7.80
C VAL A 221 11.42 -23.58 7.23
N GLU A 222 11.45 -23.34 5.93
CA GLU A 222 10.36 -22.72 5.18
C GLU A 222 9.51 -23.79 4.50
N GLN A 223 8.20 -23.74 4.68
CA GLN A 223 7.22 -24.59 4.01
C GLN A 223 6.21 -23.71 3.28
N CYS A 224 5.89 -24.08 2.04
CA CYS A 224 4.95 -23.33 1.22
C CYS A 224 4.03 -24.28 0.48
N ALA A 225 2.73 -24.02 0.55
CA ALA A 225 1.70 -24.67 -0.25
C ALA A 225 0.78 -23.65 -0.94
N SER A 226 0.54 -23.80 -2.24
CA SER A 226 -0.48 -23.07 -3.00
C SER A 226 -1.60 -24.03 -3.34
N ASP A 227 -2.82 -23.74 -2.88
CA ASP A 227 -4.00 -24.60 -3.04
C ASP A 227 -3.73 -26.07 -2.64
N GLY A 228 -2.99 -26.25 -1.54
CA GLY A 228 -2.61 -27.56 -1.00
C GLY A 228 -1.46 -28.27 -1.73
N ARG A 229 -0.86 -27.66 -2.76
CA ARG A 229 0.29 -28.22 -3.50
C ARG A 229 1.58 -27.49 -3.13
N PRO A 230 2.74 -28.15 -3.10
CA PRO A 230 4.02 -27.46 -2.87
C PRO A 230 4.21 -26.29 -3.84
N CYS A 231 4.67 -25.15 -3.32
CA CYS A 231 4.86 -23.96 -4.14
C CYS A 231 5.99 -24.14 -5.17
N SER A 232 5.78 -23.58 -6.36
CA SER A 232 6.79 -23.44 -7.41
C SER A 232 6.73 -22.02 -7.98
N ASN A 233 7.83 -21.28 -7.92
CA ASN A 233 7.94 -19.88 -8.36
C ASN A 233 6.90 -18.94 -7.71
N GLU A 234 6.57 -19.18 -6.45
CA GLU A 234 5.60 -18.35 -5.70
C GLU A 234 6.30 -17.15 -5.07
N LEU A 235 5.56 -16.07 -4.75
CA LEU A 235 6.10 -14.80 -4.23
C LEU A 235 7.04 -14.99 -3.04
N VAL A 236 6.73 -15.93 -2.15
CA VAL A 236 7.56 -16.25 -1.00
C VAL A 236 8.90 -16.86 -1.40
N GLN A 237 9.00 -17.56 -2.53
CA GLN A 237 10.21 -18.19 -3.05
C GLN A 237 11.06 -17.25 -3.92
N LEU A 238 10.49 -16.12 -4.35
CA LEU A 238 11.22 -15.16 -5.18
C LEU A 238 12.36 -14.51 -4.40
N ARG A 239 13.43 -14.17 -5.11
CA ARG A 239 14.59 -13.46 -4.56
C ARG A 239 14.17 -12.16 -3.88
N ASP A 240 14.98 -11.75 -2.90
CA ASP A 240 14.86 -10.44 -2.29
C ASP A 240 14.94 -9.33 -3.35
N MET A 241 14.24 -8.23 -3.09
CA MET A 241 14.29 -7.08 -3.97
C MET A 241 15.65 -6.40 -3.93
N ASP A 242 16.01 -5.74 -5.04
CA ASP A 242 17.15 -4.84 -5.04
C ASP A 242 16.94 -3.67 -4.05
N TYR A 243 18.04 -3.14 -3.53
CA TYR A 243 18.05 -2.07 -2.52
C TYR A 243 17.33 -0.79 -3.00
N VAL A 244 17.37 -0.50 -4.30
CA VAL A 244 16.77 0.72 -4.85
C VAL A 244 15.25 0.60 -4.91
N ALA A 245 14.73 -0.53 -5.41
CA ALA A 245 13.32 -0.88 -5.39
C ALA A 245 12.78 -0.94 -3.96
N TRP A 246 13.61 -1.38 -3.00
CA TRP A 246 13.29 -1.36 -1.57
C TRP A 246 13.12 0.07 -1.02
N LYS A 247 14.03 0.98 -1.34
CA LYS A 247 14.03 2.35 -0.78
C LYS A 247 13.07 3.31 -1.48
N THR A 248 12.88 3.16 -2.78
CA THR A 248 12.12 4.11 -3.59
C THR A 248 10.64 3.74 -3.72
N ARG A 249 10.14 2.75 -2.98
CA ARG A 249 8.75 2.28 -3.15
C ARG A 249 8.07 2.10 -1.80
N VAL A 250 7.16 3.01 -1.51
CA VAL A 250 6.29 2.96 -0.34
C VAL A 250 4.91 2.50 -0.79
N PHE A 251 4.45 1.39 -0.23
CA PHE A 251 3.13 0.84 -0.49
C PHE A 251 2.34 0.75 0.80
N PHE A 252 1.15 1.31 0.83
CA PHE A 252 0.29 1.21 2.00
C PHE A 252 -0.65 0.00 1.85
N PRO A 253 -0.92 -0.72 2.96
CA PRO A 253 -1.95 -1.74 2.93
C PRO A 253 -3.31 -1.06 2.74
N HIS A 254 -4.23 -1.75 2.09
CA HIS A 254 -5.62 -1.34 2.02
C HIS A 254 -6.45 -2.31 2.85
N PRO A 255 -6.88 -1.93 4.07
CA PRO A 255 -7.62 -2.83 4.95
C PRO A 255 -8.96 -3.23 4.32
N ILE A 256 -9.42 -4.43 4.64
CA ILE A 256 -10.75 -4.93 4.26
C ILE A 256 -11.63 -4.83 5.50
N VAL A 257 -12.68 -4.04 5.41
CA VAL A 257 -13.60 -3.77 6.51
C VAL A 257 -14.97 -4.29 6.10
N ALA A 258 -15.40 -5.40 6.69
CA ALA A 258 -16.61 -6.13 6.28
C ALA A 258 -17.91 -5.33 6.49
N ASP A 259 -17.89 -4.36 7.41
CA ASP A 259 -18.99 -3.48 7.80
C ASP A 259 -18.94 -2.10 7.12
N ALA A 260 -17.94 -1.85 6.27
CA ALA A 260 -17.96 -0.69 5.38
C ALA A 260 -18.73 -1.10 4.13
N ASP A 261 -19.80 -0.38 3.77
CA ASP A 261 -20.65 -0.62 2.58
C ASP A 261 -19.92 -0.41 1.23
N GLY A 262 -18.72 -1.00 1.08
CA GLY A 262 -17.90 -0.99 -0.12
C GLY A 262 -16.87 0.14 -0.22
N GLU A 263 -16.82 1.07 0.74
CA GLU A 263 -15.87 2.19 0.71
C GLU A 263 -15.36 2.55 2.11
N LEU A 264 -14.04 2.46 2.31
CA LEU A 264 -13.36 3.04 3.47
C LEU A 264 -13.48 4.58 3.43
N PRO A 265 -14.11 5.23 4.43
CA PRO A 265 -14.00 6.67 4.60
C PRO A 265 -12.56 6.97 4.98
N CYS A 266 -11.83 7.60 4.06
CA CYS A 266 -10.48 8.19 4.18
C CYS A 266 -9.51 7.51 5.18
N VAL A 267 -8.47 6.86 4.66
CA VAL A 267 -7.32 6.43 5.48
C VAL A 267 -6.38 7.62 5.62
N ASP A 268 -6.16 8.09 6.85
CA ASP A 268 -5.15 9.11 7.18
C ASP A 268 -3.73 8.54 7.18
#